data_AF-A0A929BKS4-F1
#
_entry.id   AF-A0A929BKS4-F1
#
_cell.length_a   1.000
_cell.length_b   1.000
_cell.length_c   1.000
_cell.angle_alpha   90.00
_cell.angle_beta   90.00
_cell.angle_gamma   90.00
#
_symmetry.space_group_name_H-M   'P 1'
#
loop_
_entity.id
_entity.type
_entity.pdbx_description
1 polymer ?
#
loop_
_entity_poly.entity_id
_entity_poly.type
_entity_poly.pdbx_seq_one_letter_code
_entity_poly.pdbx_strand_id
1 'polypeptide(L)'
;MKLEHHLPFNGEDYPARLDGAANALWEPLWRLRTELRPVERALLTSPPLRRLHFVHHGGGSYLSTPHTHSRLQHTLGVFALIAHFCPENDLLRAAALLHDVGHVPFCHTLEGLDGVDHHRWTIDRILSPPIADILTQHNLHPQSVLACISGETANLLRNDDDILHADHLDCWVRSAQVGGILPRPAPEVLARLRLRGPYLDTDIETAELLVDLIVAEARFYCTAANLGPNTILKHLVQQSLDMGVLTTNALATMTDSMVERVLFDTPVTAKEAKHLWYQPQTIVVRRLGNKDAPPGTHIVQMDHLYLAMPLADGQIVTQVSSRAAALVAEAQQLRGTYAVHWAGRVS
;
A
#
# COMPACT_ATOMS: atom_id res chain seq x y z
N MET A 1 -43.74 -7.91 2.73
CA MET A 1 -42.49 -8.55 2.29
C MET A 1 -41.41 -8.12 3.29
N LYS A 2 -40.95 -9.00 4.17
CA LYS A 2 -39.84 -8.66 5.06
C LYS A 2 -38.60 -8.52 4.18
N LEU A 3 -38.01 -7.33 4.15
CA LEU A 3 -36.66 -7.14 3.61
C LEU A 3 -35.72 -7.86 4.59
N GLU A 4 -35.48 -9.14 4.37
CA GLU A 4 -34.41 -9.86 5.05
C GLU A 4 -33.10 -9.35 4.46
N HIS A 5 -32.48 -8.42 5.17
CA HIS A 5 -31.14 -7.97 4.85
C HIS A 5 -30.17 -9.10 5.23
N HIS A 6 -29.57 -9.77 4.24
CA HIS A 6 -28.49 -10.72 4.48
C HIS A 6 -27.22 -9.95 4.87
N LEU A 7 -26.96 -9.85 6.17
CA LEU A 7 -25.69 -9.37 6.69
C LEU A 7 -24.65 -10.50 6.62
N PRO A 8 -23.38 -10.21 6.31
CA PRO A 8 -22.32 -11.21 6.28
C PRO A 8 -22.01 -11.79 7.68
N PHE A 9 -22.50 -11.13 8.74
CA PHE A 9 -22.32 -11.56 10.12
C PHE A 9 -23.47 -12.47 10.55
N ASN A 10 -23.22 -13.78 10.54
CA ASN A 10 -24.17 -14.82 10.96
C ASN A 10 -23.85 -15.40 12.35
N GLY A 11 -22.94 -14.79 13.11
CA GLY A 11 -22.46 -15.27 14.40
C GLY A 11 -21.20 -16.13 14.32
N GLU A 12 -20.66 -16.38 13.12
CA GLU A 12 -19.33 -16.95 12.95
C GLU A 12 -18.24 -15.89 13.18
N ASP A 13 -17.07 -16.33 13.63
CA ASP A 13 -15.93 -15.45 13.96
C ASP A 13 -15.18 -14.96 12.71
N TYR A 14 -15.17 -15.73 11.62
CA TYR A 14 -14.35 -15.45 10.45
C TYR A 14 -14.58 -14.05 9.83
N PRO A 15 -15.77 -13.44 9.87
CA PRO A 15 -15.98 -12.09 9.37
C PRO A 15 -15.31 -10.99 10.21
N ALA A 16 -14.95 -11.29 11.45
CA ALA A 16 -14.31 -10.35 12.39
C ALA A 16 -12.82 -10.61 12.61
N ARG A 17 -12.23 -11.63 11.97
CA ARG A 17 -10.84 -12.03 12.21
C ARG A 17 -9.95 -11.82 11.00
N LEU A 18 -8.78 -11.23 11.26
CA LEU A 18 -7.72 -11.01 10.27
C LEU A 18 -6.46 -11.84 10.60
N ASP A 19 -6.52 -12.69 11.61
CA ASP A 19 -5.36 -13.38 12.21
C ASP A 19 -5.17 -14.82 11.73
N GLY A 20 -5.99 -15.28 10.78
CA GLY A 20 -5.90 -16.63 10.22
C GLY A 20 -6.30 -17.75 11.18
N ALA A 21 -6.86 -17.43 12.35
CA ALA A 21 -7.30 -18.44 13.33
C ALA A 21 -8.62 -19.12 12.91
N ALA A 22 -9.42 -18.47 12.07
CA ALA A 22 -10.59 -19.08 11.44
C ALA A 22 -10.17 -19.86 10.18
N ASN A 23 -11.02 -20.80 9.74
CA ASN A 23 -10.79 -21.54 8.49
C ASN A 23 -11.08 -20.72 7.23
N ALA A 24 -11.71 -19.55 7.38
CA ALA A 24 -11.99 -18.63 6.30
C ALA A 24 -11.59 -17.21 6.69
N LEU A 25 -11.48 -16.35 5.68
CA LEU A 25 -11.28 -14.92 5.79
C LEU A 25 -12.41 -14.20 5.09
N TRP A 26 -12.96 -13.17 5.72
CA TRP A 26 -13.80 -12.19 5.04
C TRP A 26 -12.98 -10.94 4.73
N GLU A 27 -12.81 -10.63 3.44
CA GLU A 27 -12.22 -9.36 3.03
C GLU A 27 -13.34 -8.34 2.78
N PRO A 28 -13.43 -7.27 3.59
CA PRO A 28 -14.61 -6.40 3.62
C PRO A 28 -14.71 -5.42 2.45
N LEU A 29 -13.59 -5.06 1.80
CA LEU A 29 -13.61 -4.17 0.63
C LEU A 29 -14.29 -4.88 -0.54
N TRP A 30 -13.75 -6.03 -0.91
CA TRP A 30 -14.19 -6.84 -2.04
C TRP A 30 -15.42 -7.70 -1.72
N ARG A 31 -15.77 -7.84 -0.44
CA ARG A 31 -16.83 -8.73 0.07
C ARG A 31 -16.62 -10.19 -0.35
N LEU A 32 -15.37 -10.62 -0.27
CA LEU A 32 -14.95 -11.97 -0.63
C LEU A 32 -14.76 -12.83 0.62
N ARG A 33 -15.45 -13.97 0.65
CA ARG A 33 -15.16 -15.05 1.59
C ARG A 33 -14.13 -15.98 0.96
N THR A 34 -12.97 -16.11 1.59
CA THR A 34 -11.89 -16.98 1.11
C THR A 34 -11.63 -18.08 2.13
N GLU A 35 -11.78 -19.34 1.73
CA GLU A 35 -11.33 -20.47 2.54
C GLU A 35 -9.80 -20.46 2.60
N LEU A 36 -9.26 -20.62 3.82
CA LEU A 36 -7.82 -20.56 4.08
C LEU A 36 -7.22 -21.96 4.08
N ARG A 37 -6.22 -22.16 3.21
CA ARG A 37 -5.39 -23.36 3.17
C ARG A 37 -4.48 -23.44 4.40
N PRO A 38 -4.00 -24.64 4.79
CA PRO A 38 -3.11 -24.79 5.94
C PRO A 38 -1.88 -23.86 5.91
N VAL A 39 -1.24 -23.72 4.74
CA VAL A 39 -0.09 -22.82 4.56
C VAL A 39 -0.47 -21.36 4.80
N GLU A 40 -1.64 -20.93 4.35
CA GLU A 40 -2.11 -19.55 4.48
C GLU A 40 -2.40 -19.22 5.95
N ARG A 41 -3.03 -20.14 6.69
CA ARG A 41 -3.24 -19.96 8.14
C ARG A 41 -1.92 -19.90 8.90
N ALA A 42 -0.96 -20.76 8.57
CA ALA A 42 0.37 -20.75 9.17
C ALA A 42 1.13 -19.44 8.89
N LEU A 43 1.08 -18.95 7.64
CA LEU A 43 1.66 -17.65 7.29
C LEU A 43 0.95 -16.50 8.02
N LEU A 44 -0.38 -16.47 8.03
CA LEU A 44 -1.17 -15.41 8.66
C LEU A 44 -0.97 -15.33 10.18
N THR A 45 -0.66 -16.45 10.83
CA THR A 45 -0.35 -16.49 12.26
C THR A 45 1.13 -16.24 12.55
N SER A 46 1.99 -16.13 11.54
CA SER A 46 3.43 -15.89 11.71
C SER A 46 3.72 -14.46 12.16
N PRO A 47 4.69 -14.23 13.07
CA PRO A 47 5.04 -12.89 13.52
C PRO A 47 5.40 -11.89 12.41
N PRO A 48 6.19 -12.25 11.37
CA PRO A 48 6.54 -11.30 10.32
C PRO A 48 5.32 -10.76 9.56
N LEU A 49 4.33 -11.60 9.27
CA LEU A 49 3.11 -11.20 8.56
C LEU A 49 2.14 -10.47 9.50
N ARG A 50 1.95 -10.96 10.74
CA ARG A 50 1.12 -10.29 11.75
C ARG A 50 1.59 -8.88 12.06
N ARG A 51 2.90 -8.62 12.00
CA ARG A 51 3.51 -7.30 12.19
C ARG A 51 2.89 -6.24 11.28
N LEU A 52 2.54 -6.59 10.04
CA LEU A 52 1.95 -5.65 9.07
C LEU A 52 0.62 -5.05 9.53
N HIS A 53 -0.05 -5.64 10.53
CA HIS A 53 -1.25 -5.06 11.13
C HIS A 53 -0.97 -3.74 11.85
N PHE A 54 0.27 -3.54 12.30
CA PHE A 54 0.71 -2.39 13.08
C PHE A 54 1.57 -1.42 12.25
N VAL A 55 1.46 -1.51 10.93
CA VAL A 55 2.17 -0.67 9.97
C VAL A 55 1.12 -0.02 9.06
N HIS A 56 1.00 1.31 9.09
CA HIS A 56 0.02 2.05 8.30
C HIS A 56 0.44 2.12 6.83
N HIS A 57 -0.47 1.75 5.93
CA HIS A 57 -0.19 1.68 4.49
C HIS A 57 0.17 3.05 3.89
N GLY A 58 -0.58 4.09 4.24
CA GLY A 58 -0.39 5.47 3.77
C GLY A 58 0.71 6.26 4.50
N GLY A 59 1.53 5.57 5.32
CA GLY A 59 2.60 6.21 6.06
C GLY A 59 2.08 7.28 7.02
N GLY A 60 2.73 8.44 7.07
CA GLY A 60 2.37 9.58 7.93
C GLY A 60 1.03 10.26 7.61
N SER A 61 0.39 9.95 6.48
CA SER A 61 -0.92 10.52 6.12
C SER A 61 -2.05 10.13 7.09
N TYR A 62 -1.91 9.02 7.83
CA TYR A 62 -2.88 8.59 8.83
C TYR A 62 -3.13 9.62 9.95
N LEU A 63 -2.18 10.54 10.16
CA LEU A 63 -2.25 11.56 11.21
C LEU A 63 -3.34 12.61 10.96
N SER A 64 -3.71 12.83 9.70
CA SER A 64 -4.62 13.93 9.32
C SER A 64 -5.65 13.54 8.26
N THR A 65 -5.73 12.26 7.89
CA THR A 65 -6.62 11.76 6.84
C THR A 65 -7.36 10.50 7.28
N PRO A 66 -8.45 10.11 6.59
CA PRO A 66 -9.11 8.83 6.82
C PRO A 66 -8.25 7.59 6.52
N HIS A 67 -7.10 7.74 5.83
CA HIS A 67 -6.23 6.66 5.35
C HIS A 67 -5.45 5.99 6.51
N THR A 68 -6.18 5.25 7.34
CA THR A 68 -5.71 4.61 8.57
C THR A 68 -5.55 3.09 8.45
N HIS A 69 -5.79 2.53 7.26
CA HIS A 69 -5.67 1.09 7.06
C HIS A 69 -4.21 0.62 7.11
N SER A 70 -4.03 -0.59 7.61
CA SER A 70 -2.74 -1.25 7.77
C SER A 70 -2.28 -1.92 6.47
N ARG A 71 -0.96 -2.16 6.36
CA ARG A 71 -0.39 -3.02 5.30
C ARG A 71 -1.03 -4.39 5.29
N LEU A 72 -1.33 -4.96 6.46
CA LEU A 72 -2.03 -6.25 6.51
C LEU A 72 -3.39 -6.19 5.81
N GLN A 73 -4.19 -5.14 6.00
CA GLN A 73 -5.51 -5.04 5.34
C GLN A 73 -5.36 -4.98 3.82
N HIS A 74 -4.36 -4.26 3.32
CA HIS A 74 -4.02 -4.26 1.90
C HIS A 74 -3.56 -5.64 1.43
N THR A 75 -2.61 -6.28 2.13
CA THR A 75 -2.13 -7.63 1.84
C THR A 75 -3.28 -8.66 1.76
N LEU A 76 -4.24 -8.59 2.68
CA LEU A 76 -5.41 -9.46 2.69
C LEU A 76 -6.36 -9.17 1.53
N GLY A 77 -6.49 -7.90 1.13
CA GLY A 77 -7.15 -7.45 -0.08
C GLY A 77 -6.59 -8.09 -1.35
N VAL A 78 -5.28 -7.95 -1.54
CA VAL A 78 -4.54 -8.55 -2.66
C VAL A 78 -4.66 -10.07 -2.63
N PHE A 79 -4.48 -10.70 -1.46
CA PHE A 79 -4.68 -12.13 -1.30
C PHE A 79 -6.09 -12.58 -1.70
N ALA A 80 -7.13 -11.86 -1.29
CA ALA A 80 -8.51 -12.20 -1.65
C ALA A 80 -8.76 -12.07 -3.16
N LEU A 81 -8.19 -11.06 -3.82
CA LEU A 81 -8.24 -10.94 -5.28
C LEU A 81 -7.53 -12.10 -5.98
N ILE A 82 -6.31 -12.45 -5.57
CA ILE A 82 -5.58 -13.59 -6.12
C ILE A 82 -6.34 -14.90 -5.86
N ALA A 83 -6.90 -15.07 -4.66
CA ALA A 83 -7.72 -16.21 -4.31
C ALA A 83 -8.99 -16.34 -5.17
N HIS A 84 -9.57 -15.21 -5.56
CA HIS A 84 -10.76 -15.15 -6.42
C HIS A 84 -10.44 -15.50 -7.88
N PHE A 85 -9.41 -14.89 -8.45
CA PHE A 85 -9.05 -15.05 -9.86
C PHE A 85 -8.20 -16.29 -10.14
N CYS A 86 -7.38 -16.71 -9.18
CA CYS A 86 -6.45 -17.83 -9.30
C CYS A 86 -6.63 -18.82 -8.12
N PRO A 87 -7.83 -19.39 -7.92
CA PRO A 87 -8.15 -20.18 -6.73
C PRO A 87 -7.20 -21.36 -6.53
N GLU A 88 -6.80 -22.04 -7.61
CA GLU A 88 -5.94 -23.23 -7.56
C GLU A 88 -4.43 -22.93 -7.51
N ASN A 89 -4.02 -21.66 -7.50
CA ASN A 89 -2.60 -21.29 -7.52
C ASN A 89 -2.06 -21.03 -6.11
N ASP A 90 -1.68 -22.09 -5.40
CA ASP A 90 -1.10 -22.03 -4.05
C ASP A 90 0.11 -21.10 -3.97
N LEU A 91 1.00 -21.18 -4.96
CA LEU A 91 2.22 -20.39 -5.00
C LEU A 91 1.92 -18.89 -5.07
N LEU A 92 1.04 -18.49 -5.98
CA LEU A 92 0.67 -17.08 -6.16
C LEU A 92 -0.12 -16.54 -4.97
N ARG A 93 -0.96 -17.37 -4.34
CA ARG A 93 -1.69 -17.00 -3.12
C ARG A 93 -0.75 -16.79 -1.93
N ALA A 94 0.26 -17.65 -1.77
CA ALA A 94 1.31 -17.44 -0.77
C ALA A 94 2.15 -16.18 -1.07
N ALA A 95 2.50 -15.95 -2.33
CA ALA A 95 3.18 -14.73 -2.77
C ALA A 95 2.35 -13.47 -2.46
N ALA A 96 1.04 -13.52 -2.69
CA ALA A 96 0.13 -12.41 -2.39
C ALA A 96 0.10 -12.07 -0.89
N LEU A 97 0.16 -13.08 0.00
CA LEU A 97 0.27 -12.85 1.44
C LEU A 97 1.62 -12.29 1.88
N LEU A 98 2.66 -12.45 1.06
CA LEU A 98 4.05 -12.16 1.45
C LEU A 98 4.66 -10.96 0.71
N HIS A 99 4.03 -10.43 -0.34
CA HIS A 99 4.61 -9.38 -1.19
C HIS A 99 5.09 -8.15 -0.40
N ASP A 100 4.33 -7.79 0.64
CA ASP A 100 4.55 -6.61 1.47
C ASP A 100 5.25 -6.90 2.80
N VAL A 101 5.68 -8.14 3.07
CA VAL A 101 6.25 -8.55 4.36
C VAL A 101 7.52 -7.76 4.72
N GLY A 102 8.22 -7.25 3.71
CA GLY A 102 9.42 -6.42 3.80
C GLY A 102 9.21 -5.01 4.33
N HIS A 103 7.99 -4.45 4.26
CA HIS A 103 7.78 -3.03 4.56
C HIS A 103 8.14 -2.66 6.00
N VAL A 104 8.84 -1.54 6.14
CA VAL A 104 9.18 -0.92 7.43
C VAL A 104 8.03 -0.09 7.98
N PRO A 105 8.12 0.35 9.25
CA PRO A 105 7.20 1.34 9.81
C PRO A 105 6.95 2.51 8.85
N PHE A 106 5.70 2.93 8.74
CA PHE A 106 5.24 3.98 7.83
C PHE A 106 5.49 3.72 6.32
N CYS A 107 5.84 2.49 5.94
CA CYS A 107 5.92 2.04 4.54
C CYS A 107 6.78 2.92 3.62
N HIS A 108 6.21 3.36 2.47
CA HIS A 108 6.89 4.15 1.45
C HIS A 108 7.43 5.49 1.98
N THR A 109 6.96 5.98 3.14
CA THR A 109 7.50 7.21 3.75
C THR A 109 9.00 7.15 3.96
N LEU A 110 9.52 5.98 4.33
CA LEU A 110 10.93 5.82 4.68
C LEU A 110 11.78 5.38 3.50
N GLU A 111 11.18 5.13 2.33
CA GLU A 111 11.94 4.78 1.13
C GLU A 111 12.83 5.94 0.69
N GLY A 112 14.02 5.58 0.20
CA GLY A 112 15.07 6.54 -0.17
C GLY A 112 15.81 7.15 1.03
N LEU A 113 15.59 6.67 2.26
CA LEU A 113 16.59 6.79 3.33
C LEU A 113 17.69 5.74 3.07
N ASP A 114 18.94 6.10 3.36
CA ASP A 114 20.07 5.20 3.12
C ASP A 114 19.92 3.89 3.90
N GLY A 115 20.16 2.76 3.23
CA GLY A 115 20.01 1.41 3.78
C GLY A 115 18.57 0.91 4.03
N VAL A 116 17.54 1.70 3.71
CA VAL A 116 16.12 1.29 3.79
C VAL A 116 15.68 0.72 2.44
N ASP A 117 15.49 -0.59 2.39
CA ASP A 117 15.11 -1.32 1.18
C ASP A 117 14.11 -2.44 1.52
N HIS A 118 12.85 -2.20 1.20
CA HIS A 118 11.78 -3.15 1.48
C HIS A 118 11.88 -4.41 0.62
N HIS A 119 12.40 -4.33 -0.62
CA HIS A 119 12.58 -5.50 -1.48
C HIS A 119 13.62 -6.44 -0.90
N ARG A 120 14.77 -5.89 -0.47
CA ARG A 120 15.80 -6.67 0.25
C ARG A 120 15.22 -7.34 1.48
N TRP A 121 14.43 -6.64 2.28
CA TRP A 121 13.84 -7.24 3.48
C TRP A 121 12.71 -8.22 3.19
N THR A 122 11.98 -8.08 2.09
CA THR A 122 11.04 -9.10 1.61
C THR A 122 11.80 -10.39 1.29
N ILE A 123 12.92 -10.28 0.57
CA ILE A 123 13.82 -11.42 0.29
C ILE A 123 14.33 -12.04 1.59
N ASP A 124 14.95 -11.24 2.46
CA ASP A 124 15.53 -11.72 3.73
C ASP A 124 14.49 -12.48 4.56
N ARG A 125 13.26 -11.96 4.64
CA ARG A 125 12.16 -12.59 5.40
C ARG A 125 11.66 -13.87 4.79
N ILE A 126 11.47 -13.92 3.48
CA ILE A 126 10.94 -15.11 2.81
C ILE A 126 11.97 -16.25 2.84
N LEU A 127 13.26 -15.92 2.77
CA LEU A 127 14.35 -16.89 2.84
C LEU A 127 14.73 -17.31 4.27
N SER A 128 14.12 -16.69 5.30
CA SER A 128 14.42 -16.97 6.71
C SER A 128 13.22 -17.57 7.47
N PRO A 129 13.46 -18.35 8.54
CA PRO A 129 12.41 -18.73 9.47
C PRO A 129 11.70 -17.52 10.10
N PRO A 130 10.40 -17.61 10.42
CA PRO A 130 9.56 -18.80 10.26
C PRO A 130 8.97 -18.99 8.86
N ILE A 131 9.07 -18.00 7.95
CA ILE A 131 8.39 -18.06 6.65
C ILE A 131 8.96 -19.18 5.78
N ALA A 132 10.29 -19.26 5.66
CA ALA A 132 10.93 -20.30 4.85
C ALA A 132 10.53 -21.72 5.32
N ASP A 133 10.46 -21.93 6.63
CA ASP A 133 10.07 -23.21 7.23
C ASP A 133 8.60 -23.53 6.92
N ILE A 134 7.69 -22.56 7.10
CA ILE A 134 6.26 -22.73 6.79
C ILE A 134 6.07 -23.08 5.31
N LEU A 135 6.71 -22.34 4.39
CA LEU A 135 6.60 -22.59 2.95
C LEU A 135 7.09 -24.01 2.62
N THR A 136 8.26 -24.40 3.14
CA THR A 136 8.87 -25.71 2.88
C THR A 136 8.02 -26.86 3.44
N GLN A 137 7.46 -26.71 4.64
CA GLN A 137 6.55 -27.70 5.25
C GLN A 137 5.29 -27.95 4.41
N HIS A 138 4.90 -26.97 3.61
CA HIS A 138 3.75 -27.03 2.71
C HIS A 138 4.13 -27.23 1.22
N ASN A 139 5.36 -27.67 0.94
CA ASN A 139 5.87 -27.94 -0.41
C ASN A 139 5.89 -26.72 -1.34
N LEU A 140 6.01 -25.51 -0.79
CA LEU A 140 6.27 -24.28 -1.55
C LEU A 140 7.73 -23.89 -1.39
N HIS A 141 8.41 -23.65 -2.51
CA HIS A 141 9.81 -23.19 -2.49
C HIS A 141 9.86 -21.67 -2.30
N PRO A 142 10.60 -21.15 -1.29
CA PRO A 142 10.74 -19.71 -1.05
C PRO A 142 11.20 -18.91 -2.29
N GLN A 143 12.11 -19.48 -3.08
CA GLN A 143 12.58 -18.85 -4.32
C GLN A 143 11.48 -18.72 -5.37
N SER A 144 10.58 -19.71 -5.49
CA SER A 144 9.44 -19.63 -6.40
C SER A 144 8.43 -18.57 -5.94
N VAL A 145 8.26 -18.39 -4.63
CA VAL A 145 7.42 -17.30 -4.08
C VAL A 145 8.02 -15.95 -4.42
N LEU A 146 9.34 -15.79 -4.29
CA LEU A 146 10.04 -14.56 -4.66
C LEU A 146 9.93 -14.25 -6.15
N ALA A 147 10.03 -15.26 -7.02
CA ALA A 147 9.85 -15.07 -8.47
C ALA A 147 8.44 -14.55 -8.84
N CYS A 148 7.41 -14.93 -8.08
CA CYS A 148 6.07 -14.35 -8.25
C CYS A 148 6.00 -12.89 -7.79
N ILE A 149 6.66 -12.55 -6.67
CA ILE A 149 6.66 -11.19 -6.10
C ILE A 149 7.50 -10.23 -6.95
N SER A 150 8.63 -10.69 -7.49
CA SER A 150 9.51 -9.88 -8.33
C SER A 150 8.89 -9.56 -9.69
N GLY A 151 7.95 -10.38 -10.17
CA GLY A 151 7.37 -10.21 -11.50
C GLY A 151 8.26 -10.72 -12.64
N GLU A 152 9.36 -11.44 -12.33
CA GLU A 152 10.27 -12.05 -13.33
C GLU A 152 9.51 -12.81 -14.42
N THR A 153 8.40 -13.44 -14.05
CA THR A 153 7.36 -13.84 -14.98
C THR A 153 6.09 -13.09 -14.64
N ALA A 154 5.60 -12.30 -15.60
CA ALA A 154 4.36 -11.54 -15.47
C ALA A 154 3.23 -12.43 -14.94
N ASN A 155 2.57 -11.95 -13.88
CA ASN A 155 1.47 -12.63 -13.23
C ASN A 155 0.49 -11.59 -12.65
N LEU A 156 -0.64 -12.05 -12.13
CA LEU A 156 -1.68 -11.16 -11.62
C LEU A 156 -1.24 -10.33 -10.40
N LEU A 157 -0.26 -10.80 -9.62
CA LEU A 157 0.27 -10.06 -8.47
C LEU A 157 1.19 -8.92 -8.93
N ARG A 158 2.11 -9.19 -9.87
CA ARG A 158 3.13 -8.24 -10.35
C ARG A 158 3.49 -8.48 -11.83
N ASN A 159 3.74 -7.40 -12.55
CA ASN A 159 4.30 -7.35 -13.90
C ASN A 159 5.12 -6.06 -14.09
N ASP A 160 5.98 -6.02 -15.11
CA ASP A 160 6.84 -4.88 -15.46
C ASP A 160 6.33 -4.12 -16.71
N ASP A 161 5.07 -4.35 -17.10
CA ASP A 161 4.50 -3.88 -18.36
C ASP A 161 3.74 -2.55 -18.24
N ASP A 162 3.84 -1.88 -17.08
CA ASP A 162 3.00 -0.73 -16.71
C ASP A 162 1.49 -1.02 -16.84
N ILE A 163 1.08 -2.29 -16.67
CA ILE A 163 -0.31 -2.73 -16.70
C ILE A 163 -0.80 -3.01 -15.29
N LEU A 164 -2.05 -2.62 -15.02
CA LEU A 164 -2.72 -2.82 -13.74
C LEU A 164 -2.64 -4.30 -13.28
N HIS A 165 -2.18 -4.49 -12.04
CA HIS A 165 -2.12 -5.77 -11.34
C HIS A 165 -2.84 -5.70 -9.98
N ALA A 166 -2.99 -6.82 -9.28
CA ALA A 166 -3.82 -6.94 -8.08
C ALA A 166 -3.35 -6.06 -6.91
N ASP A 167 -2.04 -5.90 -6.71
CA ASP A 167 -1.46 -4.97 -5.73
C ASP A 167 -1.94 -3.52 -5.98
N HIS A 168 -1.72 -2.98 -7.18
CA HIS A 168 -2.22 -1.65 -7.54
C HIS A 168 -3.74 -1.51 -7.47
N LEU A 169 -4.49 -2.54 -7.91
CA LEU A 169 -5.95 -2.51 -7.89
C LEU A 169 -6.47 -2.36 -6.46
N ASP A 170 -5.98 -3.19 -5.52
CA ASP A 170 -6.39 -3.09 -4.13
C ASP A 170 -6.01 -1.75 -3.54
N CYS A 171 -4.78 -1.29 -3.75
CA CYS A 171 -4.30 0.00 -3.25
C CYS A 171 -5.25 1.15 -3.66
N TRP A 172 -5.54 1.30 -4.95
CA TRP A 172 -6.36 2.40 -5.45
C TRP A 172 -7.84 2.30 -5.06
N VAL A 173 -8.43 1.11 -5.12
CA VAL A 173 -9.84 0.92 -4.76
C VAL A 173 -10.04 1.05 -3.25
N ARG A 174 -9.10 0.55 -2.43
CA ARG A 174 -9.12 0.70 -0.97
C ARG A 174 -8.96 2.16 -0.56
N SER A 175 -8.00 2.85 -1.16
CA SER A 175 -7.79 4.28 -0.91
C SER A 175 -9.05 5.08 -1.25
N ALA A 176 -9.66 4.82 -2.41
CA ALA A 176 -10.91 5.46 -2.82
C ALA A 176 -12.10 5.15 -1.89
N GLN A 177 -12.22 3.91 -1.42
CA GLN A 177 -13.26 3.50 -0.48
C GLN A 177 -13.09 4.21 0.87
N VAL A 178 -11.87 4.30 1.37
CA VAL A 178 -11.54 4.96 2.65
C VAL A 178 -11.72 6.48 2.56
N GLY A 179 -11.36 7.07 1.43
CA GLY A 179 -11.59 8.48 1.14
C GLY A 179 -13.05 8.83 0.86
N GLY A 180 -13.94 7.84 0.75
CA GLY A 180 -15.36 8.05 0.42
C GLY A 180 -15.60 8.55 -0.99
N ILE A 181 -14.65 8.33 -1.91
CA ILE A 181 -14.70 8.79 -3.30
C ILE A 181 -14.96 7.65 -4.31
N LEU A 182 -15.04 6.40 -3.84
CA LEU A 182 -15.37 5.27 -4.70
C LEU A 182 -16.84 5.38 -5.16
N PRO A 183 -17.12 5.60 -6.46
CA PRO A 183 -18.45 5.98 -6.93
C PRO A 183 -19.45 4.82 -6.96
N ARG A 184 -18.96 3.57 -6.87
CA ARG A 184 -19.77 2.36 -6.75
C ARG A 184 -19.08 1.35 -5.84
N PRO A 185 -19.81 0.47 -5.13
CA PRO A 185 -19.19 -0.54 -4.28
C PRO A 185 -18.13 -1.36 -5.02
N ALA A 186 -17.00 -1.65 -4.35
CA ALA A 186 -15.92 -2.45 -4.93
C ALA A 186 -16.36 -3.83 -5.49
N PRO A 187 -17.35 -4.55 -4.93
CA PRO A 187 -17.88 -5.77 -5.54
C PRO A 187 -18.47 -5.57 -6.95
N GLU A 188 -19.03 -4.39 -7.24
CA GLU A 188 -19.55 -4.07 -8.58
C GLU A 188 -18.42 -3.79 -9.58
N VAL A 189 -17.30 -3.22 -9.10
CA VAL A 189 -16.08 -3.10 -9.91
C VAL A 189 -15.52 -4.49 -10.19
N LEU A 190 -15.37 -5.32 -9.15
CA LEU A 190 -14.85 -6.68 -9.25
C LEU A 190 -15.64 -7.55 -10.24
N ALA A 191 -16.97 -7.47 -10.21
CA ALA A 191 -17.84 -8.26 -11.09
C ALA A 191 -17.64 -8.01 -12.60
N ARG A 192 -16.97 -6.92 -12.97
CA ARG A 192 -16.68 -6.54 -14.36
C ARG A 192 -15.25 -6.87 -14.80
N LEU A 193 -14.38 -7.18 -13.85
CA LEU A 193 -13.00 -7.59 -14.09
C LEU A 193 -12.94 -9.05 -14.53
N ARG A 194 -12.02 -9.36 -15.44
CA ARG A 194 -11.74 -10.72 -15.92
C ARG A 194 -10.26 -10.92 -16.14
N LEU A 195 -9.79 -12.16 -16.03
CA LEU A 195 -8.42 -12.51 -16.37
C LEU A 195 -8.22 -12.57 -17.89
N ARG A 196 -7.09 -12.02 -18.36
CA ARG A 196 -6.56 -12.19 -19.71
C ARG A 196 -5.08 -12.53 -19.63
N GLY A 197 -4.77 -13.82 -19.62
CA GLY A 197 -3.41 -14.28 -19.34
C GLY A 197 -2.98 -13.83 -17.93
N PRO A 198 -1.84 -13.13 -17.78
CA PRO A 198 -1.40 -12.62 -16.48
C PRO A 198 -2.07 -11.30 -16.07
N TYR A 199 -2.89 -10.67 -16.93
CA TYR A 199 -3.44 -9.33 -16.71
C TYR A 199 -4.92 -9.32 -16.33
N LEU A 200 -5.36 -8.20 -15.76
CA LEU A 200 -6.77 -7.86 -15.62
C LEU A 200 -7.26 -7.09 -16.84
N ASP A 201 -8.44 -7.48 -17.32
CA ASP A 201 -9.17 -6.85 -18.42
C ASP A 201 -10.58 -6.50 -17.94
N THR A 202 -11.20 -5.49 -18.55
CA THR A 202 -12.55 -5.04 -18.19
C THR A 202 -13.22 -4.32 -19.36
N ASP A 203 -14.49 -3.95 -19.24
CA ASP A 203 -15.14 -3.01 -20.17
C ASP A 203 -14.58 -1.59 -20.06
N ILE A 204 -14.78 -0.80 -21.12
CA ILE A 204 -14.26 0.58 -21.21
C ILE A 204 -14.75 1.50 -20.08
N GLU A 205 -15.98 1.37 -19.62
CA GLU A 205 -16.55 2.21 -18.55
C GLU A 205 -15.79 2.00 -17.24
N THR A 206 -15.54 0.74 -16.90
CA THR A 206 -14.83 0.34 -15.70
C THR A 206 -13.33 0.66 -15.80
N ALA A 207 -12.73 0.51 -16.99
CA ALA A 207 -11.34 0.92 -17.22
C ALA A 207 -11.16 2.44 -17.03
N GLU A 208 -12.07 3.26 -17.54
CA GLU A 208 -12.05 4.72 -17.30
C GLU A 208 -12.23 5.06 -15.82
N LEU A 209 -13.12 4.36 -15.11
CA LEU A 209 -13.27 4.52 -13.67
C LEU A 209 -11.96 4.23 -12.94
N LEU A 210 -11.26 3.13 -13.29
CA LEU A 210 -9.97 2.81 -12.67
C LEU A 210 -8.92 3.90 -12.94
N VAL A 211 -8.93 4.52 -14.14
CA VAL A 211 -8.09 5.70 -14.42
C VAL A 211 -8.45 6.89 -13.54
N ASP A 212 -9.74 7.16 -13.31
CA ASP A 212 -10.16 8.22 -12.38
C ASP A 212 -9.59 7.96 -10.97
N LEU A 213 -9.59 6.71 -10.49
CA LEU A 213 -9.01 6.34 -9.19
C LEU A 213 -7.49 6.50 -9.15
N ILE A 214 -6.78 6.05 -10.20
CA ILE A 214 -5.32 6.22 -10.35
C ILE A 214 -4.94 7.71 -10.27
N VAL A 215 -5.66 8.55 -11.00
CA VAL A 215 -5.39 9.99 -11.06
C VAL A 215 -5.78 10.68 -9.75
N ALA A 216 -6.86 10.24 -9.10
CA ALA A 216 -7.24 10.74 -7.77
C ALA A 216 -6.15 10.43 -6.73
N GLU A 217 -5.61 9.20 -6.75
CA GLU A 217 -4.52 8.79 -5.88
C GLU A 217 -3.26 9.63 -6.17
N ALA A 218 -2.86 9.77 -7.44
CA ALA A 218 -1.72 10.62 -7.82
C ALA A 218 -1.87 12.06 -7.33
N ARG A 219 -3.08 12.64 -7.43
CA ARG A 219 -3.40 13.96 -6.87
C ARG A 219 -3.26 13.98 -5.35
N PHE A 220 -3.79 12.96 -4.66
CA PHE A 220 -3.69 12.81 -3.21
C PHE A 220 -2.23 12.76 -2.74
N TYR A 221 -1.37 11.99 -3.42
CA TYR A 221 0.05 11.88 -3.11
C TYR A 221 0.76 13.23 -3.03
N CYS A 222 0.35 14.19 -3.86
CA CYS A 222 0.92 15.54 -3.92
C CYS A 222 0.23 16.58 -3.02
N THR A 223 -0.78 16.20 -2.23
CA THR A 223 -1.47 17.12 -1.32
C THR A 223 -0.64 17.42 -0.07
N ALA A 224 -0.98 18.52 0.61
CA ALA A 224 -0.42 18.81 1.93
C ALA A 224 -0.74 17.74 2.97
N ALA A 225 -1.89 17.06 2.83
CA ALA A 225 -2.35 16.04 3.76
C ALA A 225 -1.53 14.73 3.65
N ASN A 226 -1.02 14.40 2.47
CA ASN A 226 -0.16 13.23 2.28
C ASN A 226 1.33 13.59 2.28
N LEU A 227 1.75 14.46 1.34
CA LEU A 227 3.17 14.78 1.13
C LEU A 227 3.78 15.44 2.38
N GLY A 228 3.01 16.30 3.06
CA GLY A 228 3.44 17.05 4.22
C GLY A 228 3.90 16.16 5.38
N PRO A 229 2.97 15.43 6.04
CA PRO A 229 3.29 14.54 7.14
C PRO A 229 4.37 13.50 6.79
N ASN A 230 4.32 12.91 5.60
CA ASN A 230 5.31 11.94 5.15
C ASN A 230 6.72 12.54 5.08
N THR A 231 6.85 13.76 4.57
CA THR A 231 8.15 14.43 4.46
C THR A 231 8.76 14.72 5.83
N ILE A 232 7.97 15.28 6.75
CA ILE A 232 8.45 15.60 8.10
C ILE A 232 8.78 14.31 8.86
N LEU A 233 7.93 13.28 8.76
CA LEU A 233 8.18 11.99 9.39
C LEU A 233 9.49 11.36 8.90
N LYS A 234 9.71 11.34 7.59
CA LYS A 234 10.97 10.88 6.98
C LYS A 234 12.18 11.65 7.54
N HIS A 235 12.07 12.97 7.66
CA HIS A 235 13.13 13.80 8.24
C HIS A 235 13.44 13.44 9.70
N LEU A 236 12.41 13.26 10.53
CA LEU A 236 12.59 12.89 11.94
C LEU A 236 13.24 11.50 12.10
N VAL A 237 12.86 10.55 11.24
CA VAL A 237 13.50 9.22 11.22
C VAL A 237 14.96 9.32 10.77
N GLN A 238 15.26 10.12 9.73
CA GLN A 238 16.64 10.36 9.30
C GLN A 238 17.50 10.94 10.44
N GLN A 239 17.00 11.94 11.18
CA GLN A 239 17.73 12.49 12.33
C GLN A 239 18.03 11.43 13.40
N SER A 240 17.09 10.51 13.63
CA SER A 240 17.28 9.42 14.59
C SER A 240 18.29 8.37 14.10
N LEU A 241 18.36 8.14 12.79
CA LEU A 241 19.39 7.29 12.16
C LEU A 241 20.77 7.95 12.24
N ASP A 242 20.86 9.25 11.93
CA ASP A 242 22.12 10.01 11.96
C ASP A 242 22.75 10.06 13.35
N MET A 243 21.91 10.08 14.39
CA MET A 243 22.35 10.00 15.79
C MET A 243 22.67 8.58 16.28
N GLY A 244 22.41 7.55 15.47
CA GLY A 244 22.57 6.14 15.87
C GLY A 244 21.57 5.66 16.92
N VAL A 245 20.49 6.40 17.16
CA VAL A 245 19.39 5.97 18.06
C VAL A 245 18.53 4.91 17.38
N LEU A 246 18.31 5.07 16.07
CA LEU A 246 17.75 4.03 15.20
C LEU A 246 18.85 3.45 14.32
N THR A 247 18.66 2.20 13.91
CA THR A 247 19.43 1.59 12.82
C THR A 247 18.47 1.04 11.78
N THR A 248 18.92 0.97 10.53
CA THR A 248 18.12 0.40 9.43
C THR A 248 17.76 -1.06 9.68
N ASN A 249 18.67 -1.84 10.28
CA ASN A 249 18.39 -3.22 10.66
C ASN A 249 17.33 -3.31 11.77
N ALA A 250 17.33 -2.41 12.76
CA ALA A 250 16.28 -2.37 13.77
C ALA A 250 14.93 -2.02 13.13
N LEU A 251 14.90 -0.98 12.29
CA LEU A 251 13.69 -0.53 11.58
C LEU A 251 13.00 -1.66 10.84
N ALA A 252 13.78 -2.55 10.20
CA ALA A 252 13.25 -3.71 9.51
C ALA A 252 12.21 -4.43 10.36
N THR A 253 12.50 -4.70 11.64
CA THR A 253 11.62 -5.51 12.51
C THR A 253 10.56 -4.73 13.30
N MET A 254 10.59 -3.39 13.24
CA MET A 254 9.73 -2.53 14.06
C MET A 254 8.31 -2.39 13.50
N THR A 255 7.45 -1.79 14.33
CA THR A 255 6.11 -1.27 13.98
C THR A 255 6.08 0.25 14.12
N ASP A 256 5.00 0.89 13.65
CA ASP A 256 4.86 2.35 13.69
C ASP A 256 4.97 2.89 15.11
N SER A 257 4.28 2.29 16.08
CA SER A 257 4.31 2.72 17.48
C SER A 257 5.70 2.61 18.12
N MET A 258 6.52 1.66 17.68
CA MET A 258 7.89 1.54 18.18
C MET A 258 8.76 2.71 17.68
N VAL A 259 8.62 3.09 16.40
CA VAL A 259 9.35 4.23 15.85
C VAL A 259 8.82 5.53 16.43
N GLU A 260 7.51 5.69 16.54
CA GLU A 260 6.85 6.80 17.23
C GLU A 260 7.45 7.00 18.63
N ARG A 261 7.53 5.93 19.43
CA ARG A 261 8.12 6.01 20.77
C ARG A 261 9.54 6.58 20.75
N VAL A 262 10.37 6.09 19.82
CA VAL A 262 11.75 6.60 19.66
C VAL A 262 11.76 8.08 19.28
N LEU A 263 10.91 8.51 18.34
CA LEU A 263 10.83 9.91 17.92
C LEU A 263 10.37 10.84 19.05
N PHE A 264 9.47 10.38 19.93
CA PHE A 264 8.98 11.15 21.07
C PHE A 264 9.98 11.23 22.23
N ASP A 265 10.81 10.20 22.40
CA ASP A 265 11.79 10.11 23.49
C ASP A 265 13.15 10.71 23.14
N THR A 266 13.47 10.82 21.85
CA THR A 266 14.75 11.35 21.39
C THR A 266 14.75 12.88 21.47
N PRO A 267 15.65 13.52 22.26
CA PRO A 267 15.58 14.96 22.53
C PRO A 267 15.58 15.86 21.29
N VAL A 268 16.28 15.48 20.22
CA VAL A 268 16.36 16.30 19.00
C VAL A 268 15.10 16.25 18.14
N THR A 269 14.35 15.14 18.19
CA THR A 269 13.12 14.94 17.39
C THR A 269 11.86 15.25 18.20
N ALA A 270 11.89 15.08 19.53
CA ALA A 270 10.71 15.08 20.39
C ALA A 270 9.78 16.28 20.23
N LYS A 271 10.34 17.50 20.08
CA LYS A 271 9.53 18.72 19.88
C LYS A 271 8.79 18.70 18.54
N GLU A 272 9.48 18.33 17.48
CA GLU A 272 8.91 18.35 16.13
C GLU A 272 8.02 17.12 15.86
N ALA A 273 8.33 15.97 16.46
CA ALA A 273 7.44 14.81 16.50
C ALA A 273 6.10 15.17 17.16
N LYS A 274 6.10 15.83 18.34
CA LYS A 274 4.85 16.33 18.95
C LYS A 274 4.11 17.30 18.05
N HIS A 275 4.82 18.15 17.32
CA HIS A 275 4.20 19.09 16.38
C HIS A 275 3.51 18.36 15.22
N LEU A 276 4.17 17.34 14.65
CA LEU A 276 3.63 16.46 13.62
C LEU A 276 2.38 15.71 14.07
N TRP A 277 2.39 15.11 15.25
CA TRP A 277 1.26 14.33 15.73
C TRP A 277 0.06 15.18 16.16
N TYR A 278 0.28 16.34 16.78
CA TYR A 278 -0.81 17.11 17.39
C TYR A 278 -1.22 18.36 16.60
N GLN A 279 -0.41 18.80 15.64
CA GLN A 279 -0.72 19.98 14.83
C GLN A 279 -0.39 19.79 13.33
N PRO A 280 -0.73 18.65 12.69
CA PRO A 280 -0.41 18.41 11.28
C PRO A 280 -1.05 19.44 10.33
N GLN A 281 -2.13 20.11 10.74
CA GLN A 281 -2.77 21.20 9.99
C GLN A 281 -1.87 22.43 9.75
N THR A 282 -0.75 22.55 10.47
CA THR A 282 0.19 23.66 10.29
C THR A 282 1.24 23.37 9.21
N ILE A 283 1.26 22.16 8.63
CA ILE A 283 2.16 21.82 7.53
C ILE A 283 1.72 22.52 6.25
N VAL A 284 2.67 23.19 5.60
CA VAL A 284 2.50 23.87 4.33
C VAL A 284 3.28 23.12 3.27
N VAL A 285 2.60 22.78 2.17
CA VAL A 285 3.21 22.19 0.98
C VAL A 285 3.03 23.14 -0.20
N ARG A 286 4.13 23.45 -0.90
CA ARG A 286 4.13 24.32 -2.08
C ARG A 286 4.93 23.70 -3.20
N ARG A 287 4.36 23.68 -4.40
CA ARG A 287 5.11 23.33 -5.60
C ARG A 287 6.03 24.49 -5.99
N LEU A 288 7.31 24.22 -6.22
CA LEU A 288 8.33 25.26 -6.43
C LEU A 288 8.47 25.70 -7.90
N GLY A 289 8.29 24.81 -8.86
CA GLY A 289 8.64 25.12 -10.26
C GLY A 289 10.10 25.56 -10.36
N ASN A 290 10.36 26.72 -10.96
CA ASN A 290 11.71 27.31 -11.08
C ASN A 290 12.07 28.29 -9.95
N LYS A 291 11.29 28.33 -8.86
CA LYS A 291 11.52 29.27 -7.76
C LYS A 291 12.42 28.67 -6.69
N ASP A 292 13.24 29.51 -6.08
CA ASP A 292 14.04 29.12 -4.92
C ASP A 292 13.13 28.72 -3.75
N ALA A 293 13.57 27.70 -3.04
CA ALA A 293 12.89 27.25 -1.84
C ALA A 293 13.16 28.22 -0.68
N PRO A 294 12.14 28.54 0.14
CA PRO A 294 12.38 29.31 1.35
C PRO A 294 13.41 28.61 2.26
N PRO A 295 14.21 29.37 3.04
CA PRO A 295 15.12 28.79 4.02
C PRO A 295 14.39 27.89 5.02
N GLY A 296 15.01 26.78 5.42
CA GLY A 296 14.45 25.85 6.41
C GLY A 296 13.28 24.99 5.92
N THR A 297 13.07 24.90 4.60
CA THR A 297 12.08 24.01 3.99
C THR A 297 12.69 22.67 3.60
N HIS A 298 11.92 21.59 3.69
CA HIS A 298 12.29 20.28 3.17
C HIS A 298 11.91 20.19 1.70
N ILE A 299 12.89 19.87 0.86
CA ILE A 299 12.69 19.71 -0.58
C ILE A 299 12.38 18.27 -0.88
N VAL A 300 11.28 18.04 -1.59
CA VAL A 300 10.86 16.72 -2.03
C VAL A 300 10.71 16.73 -3.53
N GLN A 301 11.36 15.77 -4.17
CA GLN A 301 11.24 15.54 -5.58
C GLN A 301 10.19 14.45 -5.81
N MET A 302 9.10 14.80 -6.51
CA MET A 302 8.07 13.85 -6.91
C MET A 302 8.33 13.40 -8.34
N ASP A 303 9.19 12.39 -8.51
CA ASP A 303 9.54 11.86 -9.84
C ASP A 303 8.69 10.65 -10.23
N HIS A 304 8.26 9.86 -9.24
CA HIS A 304 7.54 8.63 -9.46
C HIS A 304 6.06 8.77 -9.07
N LEU A 305 5.18 8.48 -10.03
CA LEU A 305 3.75 8.31 -9.81
C LEU A 305 3.40 6.94 -10.37
N TYR A 306 2.81 6.07 -9.56
CA TYR A 306 2.35 4.76 -9.98
C TYR A 306 1.14 4.93 -10.91
N LEU A 307 1.35 4.66 -12.21
CA LEU A 307 0.36 4.87 -13.27
C LEU A 307 0.20 3.60 -14.12
N ALA A 308 0.04 2.43 -13.47
CA ALA A 308 -0.19 1.18 -14.18
C ALA A 308 -1.60 1.16 -14.79
N MET A 309 -1.69 1.02 -16.11
CA MET A 309 -2.93 1.24 -16.86
C MET A 309 -3.83 0.00 -16.90
N PRO A 310 -5.15 0.14 -16.72
CA PRO A 310 -6.08 -0.96 -16.93
C PRO A 310 -6.21 -1.29 -18.42
N LEU A 311 -6.52 -2.55 -18.71
CA LEU A 311 -6.94 -2.97 -20.05
C LEU A 311 -8.45 -2.80 -20.21
N ALA A 312 -8.85 -2.30 -21.37
CA ALA A 312 -10.22 -2.24 -21.86
C ALA A 312 -10.34 -3.11 -23.11
N ASP A 313 -11.07 -4.21 -22.99
CA ASP A 313 -11.28 -5.20 -24.07
C ASP A 313 -9.98 -5.65 -24.76
N GLY A 314 -8.92 -5.83 -23.95
CA GLY A 314 -7.61 -6.29 -24.38
C GLY A 314 -6.66 -5.20 -24.91
N GLN A 315 -7.05 -3.93 -24.85
CA GLN A 315 -6.21 -2.79 -25.23
C GLN A 315 -5.95 -1.89 -24.03
N ILE A 316 -4.81 -1.20 -23.99
CA ILE A 316 -4.52 -0.24 -22.91
C ILE A 316 -5.53 0.91 -22.99
N VAL A 317 -6.18 1.24 -21.87
CA VAL A 317 -7.29 2.21 -21.86
C VAL A 317 -6.95 3.57 -22.49
N THR A 318 -5.71 4.07 -22.33
CA THR A 318 -5.27 5.35 -22.89
C THR A 318 -5.10 5.32 -24.41
N GLN A 319 -5.06 4.14 -25.03
CA GLN A 319 -5.03 3.98 -26.48
C GLN A 319 -6.43 4.04 -27.09
N VAL A 320 -7.47 3.76 -26.30
CA VAL A 320 -8.86 3.64 -26.76
C VAL A 320 -9.81 4.69 -26.16
N SER A 321 -9.40 5.40 -25.10
CA SER A 321 -10.13 6.53 -24.51
C SER A 321 -9.27 7.79 -24.48
N SER A 322 -9.70 8.80 -25.25
CA SER A 322 -9.08 10.13 -25.26
C SER A 322 -9.22 10.84 -23.92
N ARG A 323 -10.32 10.59 -23.18
CA ARG A 323 -10.53 11.09 -21.82
C ARG A 323 -9.48 10.52 -20.87
N ALA A 324 -9.30 9.19 -20.87
CA ALA A 324 -8.31 8.53 -20.02
C ALA A 324 -6.89 9.05 -20.34
N ALA A 325 -6.54 9.16 -21.62
CA ALA A 325 -5.25 9.70 -22.04
C ALA A 325 -5.01 11.14 -21.54
N ALA A 326 -6.01 12.02 -21.64
CA ALA A 326 -5.93 13.39 -21.15
C ALA A 326 -5.74 13.45 -19.62
N LEU A 327 -6.51 12.67 -18.86
CA LEU A 327 -6.41 12.61 -17.40
C LEU A 327 -5.04 12.11 -16.92
N VAL A 328 -4.48 11.09 -17.57
CA VAL A 328 -3.14 10.58 -17.26
C VAL A 328 -2.07 11.63 -17.58
N ALA A 329 -2.19 12.34 -18.71
CA ALA A 329 -1.29 13.43 -19.06
C ALA A 329 -1.33 14.57 -18.02
N GLU A 330 -2.51 14.92 -17.50
CA GLU A 330 -2.64 15.87 -16.39
C GLU A 330 -1.95 15.36 -15.11
N ALA A 331 -2.14 14.09 -14.77
CA ALA A 331 -1.50 13.50 -13.59
C ALA A 331 0.03 13.51 -13.69
N GLN A 332 0.59 13.27 -14.87
CA GLN A 332 2.03 13.37 -15.10
C GLN A 332 2.58 14.78 -14.83
N GLN A 333 1.76 15.82 -15.03
CA GLN A 333 2.14 17.20 -14.69
C GLN A 333 2.21 17.47 -13.18
N LEU A 334 1.81 16.52 -12.32
CA LEU A 334 2.01 16.63 -10.87
C LEU A 334 3.47 16.36 -10.47
N ARG A 335 4.28 15.75 -11.33
CA ARG A 335 5.70 15.53 -11.05
C ARG A 335 6.46 16.84 -10.87
N GLY A 336 7.53 16.79 -10.08
CA GLY A 336 8.44 17.91 -9.87
C GLY A 336 8.70 18.22 -8.41
N THR A 337 9.20 19.42 -8.15
CA THR A 337 9.76 19.78 -6.85
C THR A 337 8.73 20.47 -5.95
N TYR A 338 8.66 19.99 -4.71
CA TYR A 338 7.81 20.50 -3.64
C TYR A 338 8.65 20.95 -2.45
N ALA A 339 8.25 22.04 -1.82
CA ALA A 339 8.74 22.48 -0.52
C ALA A 339 7.72 22.17 0.57
N VAL A 340 8.18 21.55 1.65
CA VAL A 340 7.39 21.23 2.83
C VAL A 340 7.97 21.95 4.05
N HIS A 341 7.13 22.67 4.80
CA HIS A 341 7.56 23.34 6.01
C HIS A 341 6.40 23.62 6.97
N TRP A 342 6.74 24.03 8.19
CA TRP A 342 5.76 24.52 9.16
C TRP A 342 5.33 25.95 8.85
N ALA A 343 4.04 26.25 9.00
CA ALA A 343 3.55 27.63 9.00
C ALA A 343 4.26 28.44 10.09
N GLY A 344 4.70 29.66 9.76
CA GLY A 344 5.38 30.56 10.69
C GLY A 344 6.89 30.33 10.88
N ARG A 345 7.52 29.31 10.25
CA ARG A 345 8.99 29.13 10.22
C ARG A 345 9.69 29.93 9.11
N VAL A 346 8.96 30.67 8.28
CA VAL A 346 9.54 31.55 7.23
C VAL A 346 9.76 32.94 7.85
N SER A 347 10.87 33.12 8.53
CA SER A 347 11.37 34.43 8.97
C SER A 347 12.84 34.58 8.61
#